data_AF-A0A834I4N0-F1
#
_entry.id   AF-A0A834I4N0-F1
#
_cell.length_a   1.000
_cell.length_b   1.000
_cell.length_c   1.000
_cell.angle_alpha   90.00
_cell.angle_beta   90.00
_cell.angle_gamma   90.00
#
_symmetry.space_group_name_H-M   'P 1'
#
loop_
_entity.id
_entity.type
_entity.pdbx_description
1 polymer ?
#
loop_
_entity_poly.entity_id
_entity_poly.type
_entity_poly.pdbx_seq_one_letter_code
_entity_poly.pdbx_strand_id
1 'polypeptide(L)'
;MALNDSAAADILNKFSEMVQSYYEQLNTQKQLSLNEVNQLYSKLKNLEKVTVWKDEQENCIISDILMYIEIILTFVSNTSAFEFRQLKSFINIYLGALLEVLATASFRNKFIINCTDKVFNMFLYYKFNFVAVEGLLALFNEIASTVRLEVRKETGESLIHYVYQLIDTLILFGDYVIQSHVIETIFHIFGSFIMQSDLSYPLFPNDAELDASLKEVNCPKLYDEKVRLWLNKFNMRNPKILSLACQTILIGDYYCLPPKGFDTLWVDFNIEDKTVAFYCNSANDTVNRVYIVSKNVKNIHINRQLGKKEAILRLKLSKACITNVDQNIWDSMPKNIKIVIQNQEKEISNLIRTILPRLFKDVFSHVSPKISRSLKEVYKPLRIKQYRVSTVNHKSTGKSTSSNKKVSNNDADLNSSTEVHIPESQSSLKFSKPTDYITSPVSI
;
A
#
# COMPACT_ATOMS: atom_id res chain seq x y z
N MET A 1 -1.04 -39.06 33.36
CA MET A 1 -0.21 -39.25 32.15
C MET A 1 0.68 -38.03 32.02
N ALA A 2 1.95 -38.15 32.39
CA ALA A 2 2.94 -37.09 32.20
C ALA A 2 3.38 -37.11 30.73
N LEU A 3 3.16 -36.01 30.02
CA LEU A 3 3.70 -35.83 28.68
C LEU A 3 5.22 -35.59 28.79
N ASN A 4 5.98 -36.17 27.86
CA ASN A 4 7.44 -36.16 27.82
C ASN A 4 7.99 -34.72 27.70
N ASP A 5 8.30 -34.09 28.82
CA ASP A 5 8.99 -32.79 28.94
C ASP A 5 10.31 -32.74 28.13
N SER A 6 10.92 -33.91 27.88
CA SER A 6 12.14 -34.07 27.08
C SER A 6 11.96 -33.75 25.58
N ALA A 7 10.80 -34.01 24.99
CA ALA A 7 10.61 -33.82 23.54
C ALA A 7 10.41 -32.34 23.16
N ALA A 8 9.70 -31.58 24.01
CA ALA A 8 9.54 -30.14 23.83
C ALA A 8 10.88 -29.41 24.09
N ALA A 9 11.63 -29.84 25.12
CA ALA A 9 12.96 -29.31 25.41
C ALA A 9 13.95 -29.59 24.27
N ASP A 10 13.93 -30.79 23.67
CA ASP A 10 14.80 -31.12 22.54
C ASP A 10 14.45 -30.32 21.27
N ILE A 11 13.17 -30.03 21.04
CA ILE A 11 12.75 -29.21 19.90
C ILE A 11 13.15 -27.74 20.12
N LEU A 12 12.97 -27.21 21.33
CA LEU A 12 13.41 -25.86 21.69
C LEU A 12 14.93 -25.72 21.60
N ASN A 13 15.68 -26.70 22.13
CA ASN A 13 17.15 -26.70 22.02
C ASN A 13 17.62 -26.78 20.57
N LYS A 14 17.02 -27.66 19.74
CA LYS A 14 17.34 -27.73 18.30
C LYS A 14 16.91 -26.49 17.52
N PHE A 15 15.90 -25.77 18.01
CA PHE A 15 15.45 -24.52 17.44
C PHE A 15 16.43 -23.40 17.80
N SER A 16 16.76 -23.22 19.08
CA SER A 16 17.75 -22.26 19.57
C SER A 16 19.15 -22.50 19.01
N GLU A 17 19.65 -23.74 18.95
CA GLU A 17 20.98 -24.07 18.39
C GLU A 17 21.10 -23.72 16.91
N MET A 18 20.09 -24.11 16.12
CA MET A 18 20.06 -23.81 14.69
C MET A 18 19.99 -22.30 14.45
N VAL A 19 19.33 -21.57 15.34
CA VAL A 19 19.10 -20.13 15.24
C VAL A 19 20.31 -19.34 15.71
N GLN A 20 21.01 -19.82 16.74
CA GLN A 20 22.27 -19.23 17.17
C GLN A 20 23.35 -19.41 16.10
N SER A 21 23.42 -20.61 15.49
CA SER A 21 24.26 -20.85 14.31
C SER A 21 23.91 -19.91 13.15
N TYR A 22 22.65 -19.55 13.02
CA TYR A 22 22.13 -18.66 11.97
C TYR A 22 22.37 -17.17 12.27
N TYR A 23 22.31 -16.76 13.54
CA TYR A 23 22.65 -15.41 14.01
C TYR A 23 24.15 -15.12 13.82
N GLU A 24 24.99 -16.11 14.09
CA GLU A 24 26.43 -16.07 13.80
C GLU A 24 26.71 -15.94 12.28
N GLN A 25 25.87 -16.53 11.44
CA GLN A 25 25.92 -16.41 9.97
C GLN A 25 25.34 -15.08 9.45
N LEU A 26 24.32 -14.51 10.09
CA LEU A 26 23.74 -13.21 9.73
C LEU A 26 24.67 -12.04 10.06
N ASN A 27 25.39 -12.11 11.19
CA ASN A 27 26.47 -11.17 11.51
C ASN A 27 27.65 -11.26 10.53
N THR A 28 27.69 -12.30 9.69
CA THR A 28 28.61 -12.45 8.56
C THR A 28 27.90 -12.33 7.20
N GLN A 29 27.06 -11.30 7.01
CA GLN A 29 26.65 -10.76 5.70
C GLN A 29 26.15 -11.78 4.64
N LYS A 30 25.41 -12.84 5.00
CA LYS A 30 24.81 -13.74 4.01
C LYS A 30 23.28 -13.72 4.02
N GLN A 31 22.73 -13.47 2.83
CA GLN A 31 21.31 -13.59 2.51
C GLN A 31 20.82 -15.00 2.78
N LEU A 32 19.63 -15.10 3.36
CA LEU A 32 18.98 -16.35 3.73
C LEU A 32 18.37 -17.02 2.51
N SER A 33 18.51 -18.34 2.40
CA SER A 33 17.95 -19.12 1.31
C SER A 33 16.49 -19.53 1.59
N LEU A 34 15.73 -19.75 0.51
CA LEU A 34 14.34 -20.20 0.55
C LEU A 34 14.12 -21.47 1.36
N ASN A 35 15.11 -22.38 1.32
CA ASN A 35 15.04 -23.65 2.00
C ASN A 35 15.12 -23.49 3.53
N GLU A 36 15.90 -22.53 4.01
CA GLU A 36 16.04 -22.27 5.46
C GLU A 36 14.73 -21.71 6.04
N VAL A 37 14.04 -20.82 5.30
CA VAL A 37 12.72 -20.32 5.69
C VAL A 37 11.67 -21.43 5.70
N ASN A 38 11.66 -22.31 4.69
CA ASN A 38 10.74 -23.46 4.64
C ASN A 38 10.99 -24.47 5.79
N GLN A 39 12.25 -24.67 6.17
CA GLN A 39 12.59 -25.47 7.35
C GLN A 39 12.05 -24.83 8.63
N LEU A 40 12.18 -23.51 8.77
CA LEU A 40 11.62 -22.76 9.90
C LEU A 40 10.09 -22.92 9.99
N TYR A 41 9.39 -22.75 8.87
CA TYR A 41 7.93 -22.97 8.78
C TYR A 41 7.52 -24.39 9.21
N SER A 42 8.22 -25.42 8.70
CA SER A 42 7.93 -26.81 9.06
C SER A 42 8.11 -27.10 10.56
N LYS A 43 9.04 -26.38 11.21
CA LYS A 43 9.31 -26.51 12.65
C LYS A 43 8.24 -25.80 13.49
N LEU A 44 7.83 -24.59 13.10
CA LEU A 44 6.74 -23.86 13.75
C LEU A 44 5.43 -24.66 13.70
N LYS A 45 5.11 -25.26 12.55
CA LYS A 45 3.93 -26.11 12.38
C LYS A 45 3.92 -27.35 13.30
N ASN A 46 5.10 -27.85 13.68
CA ASN A 46 5.18 -28.99 14.61
C ASN A 46 4.97 -28.58 16.08
N LEU A 47 5.17 -27.30 16.44
CA LEU A 47 4.92 -26.80 17.80
C LEU A 47 3.42 -26.75 18.14
N GLU A 48 2.55 -26.62 17.14
CA GLU A 48 1.07 -26.62 17.29
C GLU A 48 0.53 -27.88 18.00
N LYS A 49 1.26 -29.00 17.95
CA LYS A 49 0.83 -30.29 18.51
C LYS A 49 1.04 -30.44 20.01
N VAL A 50 1.65 -29.46 20.67
CA VAL A 50 1.93 -29.51 22.12
C VAL A 50 0.83 -28.76 22.87
N THR A 51 0.01 -29.50 23.61
CA THR A 51 -1.27 -29.00 24.16
C THR A 51 -1.17 -28.26 25.50
N VAL A 52 -0.01 -28.23 26.17
CA VAL A 52 0.19 -27.48 27.42
C VAL A 52 1.64 -27.01 27.52
N TRP A 53 1.85 -25.70 27.60
CA TRP A 53 3.16 -25.07 27.79
C TRP A 53 3.32 -24.56 29.23
N LYS A 54 4.52 -24.64 29.79
CA LYS A 54 4.85 -23.97 31.06
C LYS A 54 5.10 -22.48 30.80
N ASP A 55 4.82 -21.62 31.78
CA ASP A 55 4.92 -20.16 31.61
C ASP A 55 6.30 -19.68 31.12
N GLU A 56 7.38 -20.27 31.62
CA GLU A 56 8.75 -19.98 31.20
C GLU A 56 9.00 -20.36 29.73
N GLN A 57 8.42 -21.47 29.27
CA GLN A 57 8.55 -21.92 27.88
C GLN A 57 7.79 -20.98 26.94
N GLU A 58 6.61 -20.50 27.33
CA GLU A 58 5.86 -19.52 26.54
C GLU A 58 6.67 -18.23 26.37
N ASN A 59 7.32 -17.75 27.44
CA ASN A 59 8.15 -16.54 27.38
C ASN A 59 9.38 -16.71 26.48
N CYS A 60 10.06 -17.87 26.54
CA CYS A 60 11.17 -18.19 25.64
C CYS A 60 10.71 -18.18 24.17
N ILE A 61 9.60 -18.86 23.86
CA ILE A 61 9.04 -18.92 22.50
C ILE A 61 8.69 -17.51 22.00
N ILE A 62 8.06 -16.68 22.83
CA ILE A 62 7.67 -15.31 22.48
C ILE A 62 8.91 -14.44 22.19
N SER A 63 9.97 -14.56 23.00
CA SER A 63 11.23 -13.86 22.75
C SER A 63 11.85 -14.26 21.41
N ASP A 64 11.86 -15.55 21.10
CA ASP A 64 12.42 -16.07 19.86
C ASP A 64 11.61 -15.61 18.63
N ILE A 65 10.27 -15.63 18.71
CA ILE A 65 9.36 -15.16 17.66
C ILE A 65 9.73 -13.75 17.18
N LEU A 66 10.00 -12.82 18.11
CA LEU A 66 10.32 -11.45 17.75
C LEU A 66 11.63 -11.33 16.99
N MET A 67 12.66 -12.03 17.46
CA MET A 67 13.96 -12.05 16.78
C MET A 67 13.80 -12.52 15.33
N TYR A 68 12.96 -13.51 15.06
CA TYR A 68 12.73 -13.97 13.68
C TYR A 68 11.88 -13.00 12.86
N ILE A 69 10.87 -12.36 13.46
CA ILE A 69 10.11 -11.31 12.77
C ILE A 69 11.10 -10.24 12.29
N GLU A 70 12.03 -9.81 13.15
CA GLU A 70 13.06 -8.84 12.77
C GLU A 70 13.97 -9.32 11.64
N ILE A 71 14.46 -10.56 11.72
CA ILE A 71 15.29 -11.15 10.68
C ILE A 71 14.55 -11.21 9.33
N ILE A 72 13.32 -11.70 9.33
CA ILE A 72 12.52 -11.88 8.11
C ILE A 72 12.19 -10.52 7.50
N LEU A 73 11.78 -9.54 8.30
CA LEU A 73 11.48 -8.20 7.80
C LEU A 73 12.73 -7.49 7.26
N THR A 74 13.89 -7.71 7.89
CA THR A 74 15.18 -7.21 7.39
C THR A 74 15.54 -7.84 6.05
N PHE A 75 15.39 -9.16 5.93
CA PHE A 75 15.62 -9.88 4.68
C PHE A 75 14.71 -9.38 3.55
N VAL A 76 13.41 -9.26 3.82
CA VAL A 76 12.42 -8.75 2.87
C VAL A 76 12.75 -7.31 2.45
N SER A 77 13.19 -6.48 3.38
CA SER A 77 13.52 -5.07 3.12
C SER A 77 14.76 -4.88 2.26
N ASN A 78 15.72 -5.80 2.35
CA ASN A 78 16.94 -5.79 1.55
C ASN A 78 16.79 -6.46 0.17
N THR A 79 15.65 -7.09 -0.10
CA THR A 79 15.45 -7.83 -1.35
C THR A 79 14.87 -6.93 -2.45
N SER A 80 15.28 -7.15 -3.70
CA SER A 80 14.82 -6.34 -4.82
C SER A 80 13.30 -6.47 -5.03
N ALA A 81 12.65 -5.38 -5.44
CA ALA A 81 11.22 -5.35 -5.73
C ALA A 81 10.79 -6.21 -6.96
N PHE A 82 11.67 -7.06 -7.50
CA PHE A 82 11.38 -8.05 -8.55
C PHE A 82 11.05 -9.44 -7.95
N GLU A 83 11.64 -9.80 -6.81
CA GLU A 83 11.41 -11.06 -6.06
C GLU A 83 10.27 -10.94 -5.02
N PHE A 84 9.73 -9.72 -4.91
CA PHE A 84 8.66 -9.29 -4.02
C PHE A 84 7.41 -10.19 -3.96
N ARG A 85 7.04 -10.85 -5.08
CA ARG A 85 5.88 -11.75 -5.11
C ARG A 85 6.10 -13.02 -4.31
N GLN A 86 7.28 -13.63 -4.47
CA GLN A 86 7.66 -14.82 -3.73
C GLN A 86 7.73 -14.47 -2.25
N LEU A 87 8.43 -13.38 -1.90
CA LEU A 87 8.57 -12.93 -0.52
C LEU A 87 7.24 -12.65 0.18
N LYS A 88 6.26 -12.04 -0.48
CA LYS A 88 4.94 -11.82 0.13
C LYS A 88 4.24 -13.14 0.50
N SER A 89 4.35 -14.16 -0.37
CA SER A 89 3.86 -15.50 -0.04
C SER A 89 4.61 -16.10 1.17
N PHE A 90 5.92 -15.90 1.26
CA PHE A 90 6.73 -16.37 2.41
C PHE A 90 6.33 -15.67 3.70
N ILE A 91 6.19 -14.34 3.67
CA ILE A 91 5.72 -13.56 4.80
C ILE A 91 4.35 -14.07 5.25
N ASN A 92 3.39 -14.21 4.34
CA ASN A 92 2.05 -14.70 4.70
C ASN A 92 2.07 -16.11 5.31
N ILE A 93 2.89 -17.02 4.78
CA ILE A 93 3.06 -18.38 5.33
C ILE A 93 3.64 -18.31 6.75
N TYR A 94 4.66 -17.49 6.95
CA TYR A 94 5.31 -17.33 8.25
C TYR A 94 4.39 -16.65 9.28
N LEU A 95 3.73 -15.55 8.90
CA LEU A 95 2.76 -14.86 9.75
C LEU A 95 1.58 -15.78 10.10
N GLY A 96 1.12 -16.61 9.14
CA GLY A 96 0.11 -17.64 9.39
C GLY A 96 0.54 -18.67 10.44
N ALA A 97 1.78 -19.17 10.36
CA ALA A 97 2.33 -20.07 11.37
C ALA A 97 2.46 -19.39 12.74
N LEU A 98 2.79 -18.09 12.78
CA LEU A 98 2.81 -17.34 14.04
C LEU A 98 1.42 -17.23 14.67
N LEU A 99 0.38 -17.01 13.87
CA LEU A 99 -1.00 -16.99 14.37
C LEU A 99 -1.44 -18.34 14.94
N GLU A 100 -0.98 -19.45 14.35
CA GLU A 100 -1.18 -20.81 14.87
C GLU A 100 -0.46 -21.02 16.21
N VAL A 101 0.81 -20.59 16.34
CA VAL A 101 1.55 -20.65 17.62
C VAL A 101 0.86 -19.79 18.69
N LEU A 102 0.36 -18.62 18.30
CA LEU A 102 -0.40 -17.72 19.15
C LEU A 102 -1.89 -18.09 19.21
N ALA A 103 -2.30 -19.32 18.92
CA ALA A 103 -3.73 -19.68 18.89
C ALA A 103 -4.45 -19.52 20.24
N THR A 104 -3.72 -19.60 21.36
CA THR A 104 -4.33 -19.50 22.69
C THR A 104 -4.33 -18.06 23.23
N ALA A 105 -5.36 -17.73 24.01
CA ALA A 105 -5.46 -16.41 24.65
C ALA A 105 -4.27 -16.12 25.59
N SER A 106 -3.67 -17.13 26.22
CA SER A 106 -2.47 -16.97 27.07
C SER A 106 -1.29 -16.40 26.28
N PHE A 107 -0.94 -17.08 25.18
CA PHE A 107 0.16 -16.67 24.30
C PHE A 107 -0.06 -15.28 23.72
N ARG A 108 -1.29 -14.98 23.25
CA ARG A 108 -1.60 -13.63 22.70
C ARG A 108 -1.44 -12.54 23.76
N ASN A 109 -1.94 -12.76 24.97
CA ASN A 109 -1.81 -11.79 26.05
C ASN A 109 -0.32 -11.55 26.38
N LYS A 110 0.47 -12.61 26.55
CA LYS A 110 1.91 -12.50 26.82
C LYS A 110 2.67 -11.83 25.67
N PHE A 111 2.29 -12.12 24.43
CA PHE A 111 2.87 -11.44 23.26
C PHE A 111 2.62 -9.93 23.34
N ILE A 112 1.39 -9.48 23.58
CA ILE A 112 1.10 -8.04 23.69
C ILE A 112 1.90 -7.40 24.84
N ILE A 113 1.96 -8.04 26.01
CA ILE A 113 2.70 -7.50 27.17
C ILE A 113 4.21 -7.39 26.86
N ASN A 114 4.80 -8.44 26.28
CA ASN A 114 6.26 -8.56 26.17
C ASN A 114 6.84 -8.00 24.86
N CYS A 115 6.00 -7.71 23.87
CA CYS A 115 6.47 -7.45 22.51
C CYS A 115 6.00 -6.15 21.89
N THR A 116 4.99 -5.47 22.45
CA THR A 116 4.42 -4.27 21.83
C THR A 116 5.46 -3.16 21.63
N ASP A 117 6.33 -2.93 22.62
CA ASP A 117 7.41 -1.95 22.55
C ASP A 117 8.38 -2.23 21.40
N LYS A 118 8.81 -3.49 21.24
CA LYS A 118 9.72 -3.93 20.18
C LYS A 118 9.07 -3.84 18.82
N VAL A 119 7.82 -4.29 18.68
CA VAL A 119 7.06 -4.13 17.43
C VAL A 119 6.93 -2.65 17.06
N PHE A 120 6.68 -1.78 18.05
CA PHE A 120 6.60 -0.35 17.83
C PHE A 120 7.92 0.24 17.36
N ASN A 121 9.02 -0.10 18.05
CA ASN A 121 10.36 0.32 17.65
C ASN A 121 10.72 -0.14 16.23
N MET A 122 10.31 -1.36 15.87
CA MET A 122 10.56 -1.93 14.55
C MET A 122 9.89 -1.13 13.44
N PHE A 123 8.60 -0.76 13.55
CA PHE A 123 7.98 0.00 12.47
C PHE A 123 8.31 1.51 12.52
N LEU A 124 8.64 2.08 13.69
CA LEU A 124 8.94 3.51 13.84
C LEU A 124 10.38 3.87 13.43
N TYR A 125 11.34 3.02 13.76
CA TYR A 125 12.77 3.36 13.64
C TYR A 125 13.50 2.56 12.56
N TYR A 126 13.00 1.39 12.16
CA TYR A 126 13.69 0.56 11.18
C TYR A 126 13.24 0.95 9.77
N LYS A 127 14.20 0.98 8.85
CA LYS A 127 13.94 1.32 7.43
C LYS A 127 13.46 0.10 6.65
N PHE A 128 12.31 -0.43 7.05
CA PHE A 128 11.68 -1.52 6.32
C PHE A 128 10.95 -1.02 5.08
N ASN A 129 10.80 -1.88 4.08
CA ASN A 129 9.97 -1.56 2.92
C ASN A 129 8.47 -1.58 3.31
N PHE A 130 7.63 -0.90 2.53
CA PHE A 130 6.22 -0.70 2.87
C PHE A 130 5.42 -2.02 3.03
N VAL A 131 5.80 -3.12 2.38
CA VAL A 131 5.13 -4.41 2.55
C VAL A 131 5.53 -5.14 3.81
N ALA A 132 6.81 -5.06 4.19
CA ALA A 132 7.26 -5.56 5.47
C ALA A 132 6.52 -4.84 6.62
N VAL A 133 6.40 -3.51 6.52
CA VAL A 133 5.64 -2.70 7.48
C VAL A 133 4.15 -3.07 7.48
N GLU A 134 3.51 -3.16 6.32
CA GLU A 134 2.11 -3.58 6.18
C GLU A 134 1.87 -4.95 6.85
N GLY A 135 2.70 -5.95 6.53
CA GLY A 135 2.56 -7.31 7.07
C GLY A 135 2.76 -7.39 8.58
N LEU A 136 3.75 -6.65 9.12
CA LEU A 136 3.98 -6.58 10.57
C LEU A 136 2.79 -5.97 11.30
N LEU A 137 2.30 -4.81 10.84
CA LEU A 137 1.17 -4.13 11.47
C LEU A 137 -0.11 -4.94 11.35
N ALA A 138 -0.36 -5.57 10.20
CA ALA A 138 -1.52 -6.44 10.01
C ALA A 138 -1.51 -7.62 10.99
N LEU A 139 -0.38 -8.32 11.13
CA LEU A 139 -0.23 -9.41 12.11
C LEU A 139 -0.45 -8.89 13.54
N PHE A 140 0.18 -7.77 13.89
CA PHE A 140 0.06 -7.19 15.23
C PHE A 140 -1.38 -6.84 15.57
N ASN A 141 -2.11 -6.21 14.65
CA ASN A 141 -3.51 -5.88 14.82
C ASN A 141 -4.40 -7.11 14.93
N GLU A 142 -4.14 -8.15 14.14
CA GLU A 142 -4.88 -9.40 14.23
C GLU A 142 -4.72 -10.03 15.62
N ILE A 143 -3.49 -10.11 16.14
CA ILE A 143 -3.22 -10.62 17.49
C ILE A 143 -3.94 -9.73 18.52
N ALA A 144 -3.72 -8.41 18.46
CA ALA A 144 -4.27 -7.45 19.42
C ALA A 144 -5.80 -7.47 19.46
N SER A 145 -6.49 -7.63 18.32
CA SER A 145 -7.96 -7.65 18.24
C SER A 145 -8.61 -8.72 19.12
N THR A 146 -7.88 -9.80 19.43
CA THR A 146 -8.38 -10.95 20.19
C THR A 146 -7.84 -11.03 21.62
N VAL A 147 -7.02 -10.06 22.02
CA VAL A 147 -6.41 -9.96 23.35
C VAL A 147 -7.39 -9.33 24.33
N ARG A 148 -7.31 -9.77 25.60
CA ARG A 148 -8.15 -9.24 26.68
C ARG A 148 -8.02 -7.72 26.78
N LEU A 149 -9.15 -7.05 26.97
CA LEU A 149 -9.20 -5.58 27.02
C LEU A 149 -8.30 -5.03 28.15
N GLU A 150 -8.25 -5.71 29.28
CA GLU A 150 -7.46 -5.33 30.45
C GLU A 150 -5.95 -5.35 30.14
N VAL A 151 -5.49 -6.37 29.41
CA VAL A 151 -4.10 -6.52 28.98
C VAL A 151 -3.71 -5.42 28.00
N ARG A 152 -4.60 -5.11 27.04
CA ARG A 152 -4.38 -4.00 26.09
C ARG A 152 -4.33 -2.66 26.80
N LYS A 153 -5.22 -2.44 27.77
CA LYS A 153 -5.26 -1.22 28.58
C LYS A 153 -3.96 -1.05 29.37
N GLU A 154 -3.54 -2.07 30.12
CA GLU A 154 -2.29 -2.04 30.90
C GLU A 154 -1.06 -1.78 30.01
N THR A 155 -1.00 -2.44 28.85
CA THR A 155 0.06 -2.23 27.85
C THR A 155 0.02 -0.81 27.27
N GLY A 156 -1.18 -0.27 27.01
CA GLY A 156 -1.36 1.10 26.54
C GLY A 156 -0.95 2.16 27.57
N GLU A 157 -1.16 1.90 28.87
CA GLU A 157 -0.72 2.79 29.96
C GLU A 157 0.80 2.86 30.02
N SER A 158 1.48 1.71 29.98
CA SER A 158 2.95 1.65 30.07
C SER A 158 3.63 2.25 28.85
N LEU A 159 2.98 2.19 27.68
CA LEU A 159 3.53 2.63 26.39
C LEU A 159 2.90 3.91 25.86
N ILE A 160 2.23 4.71 26.70
CA ILE A 160 1.47 5.89 26.27
C ILE A 160 2.29 6.90 25.45
N HIS A 161 3.60 6.98 25.70
CA HIS A 161 4.52 7.86 24.96
C HIS A 161 4.62 7.55 23.45
N TYR A 162 4.29 6.31 23.03
CA TYR A 162 4.27 5.94 21.61
C TYR A 162 3.09 6.52 20.84
N VAL A 163 2.00 6.94 21.50
CA VAL A 163 0.79 7.40 20.80
C VAL A 163 1.08 8.57 19.86
N TYR A 164 1.90 9.53 20.28
CA TYR A 164 2.28 10.68 19.45
C TYR A 164 3.19 10.27 18.30
N GLN A 165 4.12 9.34 18.54
CA GLN A 165 5.01 8.82 17.51
C GLN A 165 4.23 8.06 16.43
N LEU A 166 3.22 7.30 16.82
CA LEU A 166 2.27 6.63 15.92
C LEU A 166 1.47 7.65 15.08
N ILE A 167 1.01 8.75 15.69
CA ILE A 167 0.31 9.82 14.97
C ILE A 167 1.24 10.53 13.97
N ASP A 168 2.46 10.88 14.38
CA ASP A 168 3.47 11.47 13.49
C ASP A 168 3.76 10.54 12.30
N THR A 169 3.74 9.25 12.55
CA THR A 169 3.96 8.22 11.54
C THR A 169 2.87 8.18 10.47
N LEU A 170 1.63 8.59 10.77
CA LEU A 170 0.59 8.78 9.74
C LEU A 170 0.98 9.86 8.73
N ILE A 171 1.64 10.93 9.19
CA ILE A 171 2.13 12.00 8.32
C ILE A 171 3.32 11.50 7.49
N LEU A 172 4.16 10.63 8.07
CA LEU A 172 5.34 10.11 7.41
C LEU A 172 5.02 9.05 6.36
N PHE A 173 4.04 8.17 6.57
CA PHE A 173 3.72 7.14 5.59
C PHE A 173 2.88 7.66 4.42
N GLY A 174 3.33 7.32 3.20
CA GLY A 174 2.66 7.61 1.96
C GLY A 174 1.81 6.47 1.40
N ASP A 175 1.49 5.45 2.20
CA ASP A 175 0.60 4.34 1.84
C ASP A 175 -0.66 4.33 2.73
N TYR A 176 -1.83 4.35 2.08
CA TYR A 176 -3.13 4.38 2.75
C TYR A 176 -3.35 3.22 3.73
N VAL A 177 -2.88 2.02 3.40
CA VAL A 177 -3.19 0.82 4.20
C VAL A 177 -2.30 0.74 5.41
N ILE A 178 -1.05 1.17 5.29
CA ILE A 178 -0.19 1.37 6.46
C ILE A 178 -0.83 2.39 7.40
N GLN A 179 -1.30 3.54 6.89
CA GLN A 179 -2.01 4.52 7.73
C GLN A 179 -3.25 3.91 8.41
N SER A 180 -4.02 3.08 7.69
CA SER A 180 -5.17 2.37 8.26
C SER A 180 -4.76 1.44 9.41
N HIS A 181 -3.71 0.63 9.23
CA HIS A 181 -3.23 -0.29 10.27
C HIS A 181 -2.59 0.44 11.47
N VAL A 182 -1.99 1.61 11.25
CA VAL A 182 -1.52 2.48 12.34
C VAL A 182 -2.71 2.97 13.17
N ILE A 183 -3.79 3.43 12.54
CA ILE A 183 -5.03 3.83 13.25
C ILE A 183 -5.64 2.64 14.00
N GLU A 184 -5.65 1.46 13.39
CA GLU A 184 -6.12 0.23 14.01
C GLU A 184 -5.29 -0.13 15.25
N THR A 185 -3.96 -0.03 15.14
CA THR A 185 -3.01 -0.24 16.25
C THR A 185 -3.29 0.72 17.39
N ILE A 186 -3.49 2.00 17.06
CA ILE A 186 -3.81 3.05 18.01
C ILE A 186 -5.10 2.70 18.77
N PHE A 187 -6.17 2.26 18.11
CA PHE A 187 -7.40 1.91 18.80
C PHE A 187 -7.33 0.58 19.56
N HIS A 188 -6.57 -0.39 19.06
CA HIS A 188 -6.39 -1.66 19.77
C HIS A 188 -5.63 -1.48 21.08
N ILE A 189 -4.54 -0.71 21.09
CA ILE A 189 -3.68 -0.56 22.27
C ILE A 189 -4.09 0.64 23.13
N PHE A 190 -4.36 1.79 22.51
CA PHE A 190 -4.63 3.05 23.21
C PHE A 190 -6.09 3.49 23.19
N GLY A 191 -6.99 2.70 22.60
CA GLY A 191 -8.39 3.09 22.38
C GLY A 191 -9.13 3.50 23.66
N SER A 192 -8.88 2.83 24.79
CA SER A 192 -9.48 3.22 26.08
C SER A 192 -9.07 4.65 26.49
N PHE A 193 -7.83 5.06 26.26
CA PHE A 193 -7.34 6.40 26.58
C PHE A 193 -7.92 7.45 25.64
N ILE A 194 -7.99 7.13 24.35
CA ILE A 194 -8.50 8.06 23.34
C ILE A 194 -10.01 8.31 23.51
N MET A 195 -10.75 7.29 23.97
CA MET A 195 -12.20 7.36 24.16
C MET A 195 -12.64 7.88 25.54
N GLN A 196 -11.96 7.47 26.62
CA GLN A 196 -12.45 7.65 28.00
C GLN A 196 -11.71 8.74 28.78
N SER A 197 -10.46 9.02 28.44
CA SER A 197 -9.73 10.15 29.02
C SER A 197 -9.70 11.29 28.03
N ASP A 198 -9.92 12.51 28.51
CA ASP A 198 -9.25 13.64 27.87
C ASP A 198 -7.76 13.31 27.97
N LEU A 199 -7.17 12.79 26.89
CA LEU A 199 -5.73 12.84 26.75
C LEU A 199 -5.34 14.25 27.17
N SER A 200 -4.41 14.39 28.11
CA SER A 200 -4.05 15.70 28.66
C SER A 200 -3.65 16.70 27.56
N TYR A 201 -3.34 16.18 26.36
CA TYR A 201 -3.10 16.93 25.15
C TYR A 201 -3.86 16.33 23.96
N PRO A 202 -4.40 17.17 23.06
CA PRO A 202 -4.97 16.71 21.79
C PRO A 202 -3.90 16.02 20.94
N LEU A 203 -4.29 14.99 20.18
CA LEU A 203 -3.41 14.31 19.24
C LEU A 203 -3.13 15.20 18.02
N PHE A 204 -4.08 16.07 17.67
CA PHE A 204 -3.92 17.10 16.63
C PHE A 204 -4.16 18.50 17.20
N PRO A 205 -3.18 19.11 17.89
CA PRO A 205 -3.35 20.40 18.59
C PRO A 205 -3.74 21.55 17.67
N ASN A 206 -3.35 21.48 16.40
CA ASN A 206 -3.65 22.51 15.40
C ASN A 206 -4.93 22.23 14.60
N ASP A 207 -5.65 21.13 14.88
CA ASP A 207 -6.83 20.71 14.12
C ASP A 207 -7.87 20.01 15.00
N ALA A 208 -8.63 20.82 15.75
CA ALA A 208 -9.65 20.32 16.67
C ALA A 208 -10.76 19.52 15.95
N GLU A 209 -11.08 19.82 14.68
CA GLU A 209 -12.08 19.06 13.92
C GLU A 209 -11.57 17.65 13.60
N LEU A 210 -10.31 17.54 13.17
CA LEU A 210 -9.68 16.26 12.88
C LEU A 210 -9.51 15.40 14.14
N ASP A 211 -9.12 16.03 15.26
CA ASP A 211 -9.01 15.39 16.57
C ASP A 211 -10.36 14.86 17.07
N ALA A 212 -11.41 15.70 17.04
CA ALA A 212 -12.76 15.31 17.44
C ALA A 212 -13.30 14.16 16.58
N SER A 213 -13.11 14.24 15.26
CA SER A 213 -13.59 13.20 14.34
C SER A 213 -12.80 11.89 14.41
N LEU A 214 -11.57 11.88 14.95
CA LEU A 214 -10.84 10.64 15.20
C LEU A 214 -11.59 9.77 16.22
N LYS A 215 -12.21 10.40 17.23
CA LYS A 215 -12.96 9.68 18.27
C LYS A 215 -14.15 8.90 17.70
N GLU A 216 -14.71 9.35 16.57
CA GLU A 216 -15.81 8.69 15.87
C GLU A 216 -15.39 7.44 15.07
N VAL A 217 -14.08 7.21 14.89
CA VAL A 217 -13.56 6.08 14.11
C VAL A 217 -13.70 4.75 14.84
N ASN A 218 -13.65 4.76 16.17
CA ASN A 218 -13.71 3.55 16.99
C ASN A 218 -15.13 2.95 17.08
N CYS A 219 -15.67 2.52 15.94
CA CYS A 219 -16.97 1.88 15.80
C CYS A 219 -16.78 0.50 15.17
N PRO A 220 -16.78 -0.61 15.94
CA PRO A 220 -16.45 -1.94 15.41
C PRO A 220 -17.29 -2.39 14.20
N LYS A 221 -18.54 -1.94 14.09
CA LYS A 221 -19.44 -2.30 12.97
C LYS A 221 -19.15 -1.51 11.69
N LEU A 222 -18.58 -0.32 11.79
CA LEU A 222 -18.37 0.61 10.69
C LEU A 222 -16.91 1.08 10.61
N TYR A 223 -15.99 0.32 11.21
CA TYR A 223 -14.60 0.74 11.38
C TYR A 223 -13.96 1.09 10.03
N ASP A 224 -14.06 0.19 9.06
CA ASP A 224 -13.49 0.37 7.71
C ASP A 224 -14.04 1.62 6.99
N GLU A 225 -15.34 1.88 7.13
CA GLU A 225 -15.97 3.07 6.54
C GLU A 225 -15.50 4.35 7.25
N LYS A 226 -15.51 4.36 8.58
CA LYS A 226 -15.15 5.51 9.39
C LYS A 226 -13.66 5.85 9.25
N VAL A 227 -12.78 4.86 9.26
CA VAL A 227 -11.34 5.05 9.07
C VAL A 227 -11.06 5.57 7.66
N ARG A 228 -11.78 5.09 6.63
CA ARG A 228 -11.70 5.63 5.26
C ARG A 228 -12.06 7.10 5.21
N LEU A 229 -13.20 7.48 5.76
CA LEU A 229 -13.64 8.87 5.76
C LEU A 229 -12.67 9.77 6.53
N TRP A 230 -12.20 9.32 7.69
CA TRP A 230 -11.25 10.07 8.51
C TRP A 230 -9.88 10.22 7.81
N LEU A 231 -9.32 9.13 7.27
CA LEU A 231 -8.04 9.18 6.54
C LEU A 231 -8.13 10.04 5.28
N ASN A 232 -9.28 10.08 4.60
CA ASN A 232 -9.49 11.00 3.49
C ASN A 232 -9.41 12.46 3.96
N LYS A 233 -10.06 12.81 5.08
CA LYS A 233 -9.95 14.15 5.69
C LYS A 233 -8.52 14.48 6.13
N PHE A 234 -7.82 13.51 6.71
CA PHE A 234 -6.42 13.63 7.12
C PHE A 234 -5.50 13.90 5.92
N ASN A 235 -5.61 13.10 4.85
CA ASN A 235 -4.76 13.20 3.66
C ASN A 235 -5.04 14.44 2.79
N MET A 236 -6.21 15.09 2.94
CA MET A 236 -6.44 16.42 2.36
C MET A 236 -5.48 17.50 2.92
N ARG A 237 -5.00 17.32 4.16
CA ARG A 237 -4.05 18.23 4.82
C ARG A 237 -2.60 17.79 4.62
N ASN A 238 -2.38 16.48 4.53
CA ASN A 238 -1.08 15.86 4.34
C ASN A 238 -1.04 15.10 3.00
N PRO A 239 -0.81 15.78 1.86
CA PRO A 239 -1.05 15.23 0.52
C PRO A 239 0.07 14.29 0.05
N LYS A 240 0.34 13.23 0.81
CA LYS A 240 1.17 12.08 0.39
C LYS A 240 0.35 11.01 -0.33
N ILE A 241 -0.94 10.95 -0.03
CA ILE A 241 -1.92 10.06 -0.64
C ILE A 241 -3.06 10.92 -1.17
N LEU A 242 -3.52 10.64 -2.38
CA LEU A 242 -4.80 11.15 -2.88
C LEU A 242 -5.74 9.96 -3.06
N SER A 243 -6.84 9.95 -2.33
CA SER A 243 -7.89 8.93 -2.45
C SER A 243 -9.08 9.51 -3.22
N LEU A 244 -9.50 8.85 -4.29
CA LEU A 244 -10.60 9.30 -5.14
C LEU A 244 -11.67 8.22 -5.28
N ALA A 245 -12.93 8.60 -5.09
CA ALA A 245 -14.06 7.75 -5.37
C ALA A 245 -14.20 7.53 -6.89
N CYS A 246 -14.48 6.30 -7.30
CA CYS A 246 -14.54 5.92 -8.70
C CYS A 246 -15.91 5.28 -8.98
N GLN A 247 -16.46 5.63 -10.14
CA GLN A 247 -17.73 5.05 -10.60
C GLN A 247 -17.53 3.61 -11.05
N THR A 248 -16.42 3.34 -11.75
CA THR A 248 -16.13 2.04 -12.33
C THR A 248 -14.63 1.84 -12.45
N ILE A 249 -14.18 0.61 -12.20
CA ILE A 249 -12.84 0.13 -12.56
C ILE A 249 -12.99 -1.13 -13.42
N LEU A 250 -12.27 -1.18 -14.54
CA LEU A 250 -12.16 -2.36 -15.40
C LEU A 250 -10.70 -2.83 -15.45
N ILE A 251 -10.50 -4.14 -15.33
CA ILE A 251 -9.21 -4.81 -15.57
C ILE A 251 -9.38 -5.74 -16.77
N GLY A 252 -8.95 -5.28 -17.94
CA GLY A 252 -9.38 -5.86 -19.20
C GLY A 252 -10.89 -5.74 -19.37
N ASP A 253 -11.54 -6.88 -19.46
CA ASP A 253 -13.00 -6.99 -19.57
C ASP A 253 -13.68 -7.25 -18.21
N TYR A 254 -12.89 -7.45 -17.14
CA TYR A 254 -13.42 -7.68 -15.79
C TYR A 254 -13.92 -6.37 -15.17
N TYR A 255 -15.18 -6.36 -14.73
CA TYR A 255 -15.79 -5.25 -13.99
C TYR A 255 -15.54 -5.41 -12.49
N CYS A 256 -14.77 -4.50 -11.90
CA CYS A 256 -14.53 -4.51 -10.45
C CYS A 256 -15.78 -4.05 -9.70
N LEU A 257 -16.16 -4.80 -8.67
CA LEU A 257 -17.25 -4.43 -7.74
C LEU A 257 -16.67 -3.82 -6.46
N PRO A 258 -17.36 -2.83 -5.83
CA PRO A 258 -16.96 -2.30 -4.52
C PRO A 258 -16.81 -3.41 -3.46
N PRO A 259 -15.89 -3.27 -2.49
CA PRO A 259 -15.83 -4.16 -1.34
C PRO A 259 -17.12 -4.16 -0.53
N LYS A 260 -17.38 -5.24 0.21
CA LYS A 260 -18.54 -5.33 1.11
C LYS A 260 -18.49 -4.18 2.14
N GLY A 261 -19.62 -3.50 2.35
CA GLY A 261 -19.71 -2.37 3.28
C GLY A 261 -19.34 -1.01 2.67
N PHE A 262 -19.00 -0.96 1.38
CA PHE A 262 -18.71 0.29 0.67
C PHE A 262 -19.64 0.48 -0.53
N ASP A 263 -20.19 1.68 -0.67
CA ASP A 263 -21.03 2.05 -1.82
C ASP A 263 -20.23 2.38 -3.09
N THR A 264 -18.92 2.60 -2.95
CA THR A 264 -18.05 3.08 -4.04
C THR A 264 -16.67 2.45 -4.01
N LEU A 265 -16.02 2.42 -5.18
CA LEU A 265 -14.63 2.03 -5.31
C LEU A 265 -13.73 3.22 -4.97
N TRP A 266 -12.82 3.04 -4.02
CA TRP A 266 -11.79 4.03 -3.74
C TRP A 266 -10.48 3.64 -4.44
N VAL A 267 -9.86 4.62 -5.10
CA VAL A 267 -8.52 4.48 -5.68
C VAL A 267 -7.56 5.39 -4.94
N ASP A 268 -6.53 4.78 -4.37
CA ASP A 268 -5.50 5.41 -3.57
C ASP A 268 -4.25 5.63 -4.42
N PHE A 269 -3.86 6.89 -4.60
CA PHE A 269 -2.66 7.31 -5.31
C PHE A 269 -1.56 7.62 -4.28
N ASN A 270 -0.74 6.61 -3.97
CA ASN A 270 0.34 6.65 -2.98
C ASN A 270 1.60 7.27 -3.59
N ILE A 271 1.83 8.56 -3.33
CA ILE A 271 2.82 9.36 -4.09
C ILE A 271 4.26 8.95 -3.76
N GLU A 272 4.56 8.67 -2.48
CA GLU A 272 5.91 8.34 -2.03
C GLU A 272 6.34 6.95 -2.48
N ASP A 273 5.46 5.96 -2.29
CA ASP A 273 5.71 4.57 -2.70
C ASP A 273 5.56 4.35 -4.22
N LYS A 274 5.08 5.38 -4.93
CA LYS A 274 4.82 5.36 -6.38
C LYS A 274 3.90 4.22 -6.78
N THR A 275 2.83 4.02 -6.00
CA THR A 275 1.83 2.99 -6.25
C THR A 275 0.44 3.59 -6.44
N VAL A 276 -0.41 2.84 -7.15
CA VAL A 276 -1.85 3.05 -7.17
C VAL A 276 -2.49 1.79 -6.65
N ALA A 277 -3.35 1.90 -5.65
CA ALA A 277 -4.00 0.77 -5.01
C ALA A 277 -5.53 0.97 -4.96
N PHE A 278 -6.27 -0.13 -4.98
CA PHE A 278 -7.70 -0.13 -4.73
C PHE A 278 -8.15 -1.50 -4.25
N TYR A 279 -9.30 -1.55 -3.61
CA TYR A 279 -9.94 -2.78 -3.19
C TYR A 279 -11.16 -3.07 -4.06
N CYS A 280 -11.38 -4.33 -4.41
CA CYS A 280 -12.56 -4.77 -5.15
C CYS A 280 -12.94 -6.22 -4.83
N ASN A 281 -14.23 -6.53 -4.92
CA ASN A 281 -14.69 -7.91 -4.78
C ASN A 281 -14.40 -8.72 -6.06
N SER A 282 -14.00 -9.98 -5.86
CA SER A 282 -14.01 -10.99 -6.92
C SER A 282 -15.44 -11.50 -7.15
N ALA A 283 -15.64 -12.33 -8.17
CA ALA A 283 -16.90 -13.04 -8.40
C ALA A 283 -17.34 -13.93 -7.22
N ASN A 284 -16.42 -14.29 -6.30
CA ASN A 284 -16.69 -15.12 -5.13
C ASN A 284 -16.76 -14.29 -3.83
N ASP A 285 -17.08 -12.99 -3.90
CA ASP A 285 -17.16 -12.05 -2.77
C ASP A 285 -15.88 -11.92 -1.93
N THR A 286 -14.75 -12.40 -2.45
CA THR A 286 -13.44 -12.22 -1.80
C THR A 286 -12.93 -10.82 -2.08
N VAL A 287 -12.59 -10.07 -1.04
CA VAL A 287 -12.02 -8.73 -1.17
C VAL A 287 -10.58 -8.85 -1.67
N ASN A 288 -10.30 -8.27 -2.83
CA ASN A 288 -8.97 -8.23 -3.44
C ASN A 288 -8.42 -6.82 -3.32
N ARG A 289 -7.21 -6.69 -2.79
CA ARG A 289 -6.41 -5.49 -2.99
C ARG A 289 -5.63 -5.64 -4.29
N VAL A 290 -5.77 -4.67 -5.19
CA VAL A 290 -5.04 -4.57 -6.45
C VAL A 290 -4.02 -3.44 -6.31
N TYR A 291 -2.77 -3.71 -6.68
CA TYR A 291 -1.69 -2.74 -6.61
C TYR A 291 -0.97 -2.62 -7.94
N ILE A 292 -0.70 -1.37 -8.32
CA ILE A 292 -0.03 -0.99 -9.55
C ILE A 292 1.20 -0.18 -9.15
N VAL A 293 2.38 -0.78 -9.33
CA VAL A 293 3.66 -0.08 -9.13
C VAL A 293 3.96 0.74 -10.39
N SER A 294 4.30 2.03 -10.24
CA SER A 294 4.48 2.93 -11.39
C SER A 294 5.51 2.46 -12.40
N LYS A 295 6.59 1.82 -11.94
CA LYS A 295 7.63 1.22 -12.81
C LYS A 295 7.10 0.15 -13.77
N ASN A 296 5.95 -0.45 -13.46
CA ASN A 296 5.31 -1.48 -14.29
C ASN A 296 4.29 -0.87 -15.27
N VAL A 297 4.11 0.44 -15.30
CA VAL A 297 3.19 1.12 -16.23
C VAL A 297 3.96 1.52 -17.49
N LYS A 298 3.56 0.98 -18.65
CA LYS A 298 4.14 1.33 -19.97
C LYS A 298 3.59 2.65 -20.49
N ASN A 299 2.30 2.90 -20.26
CA ASN A 299 1.62 4.10 -20.71
C ASN A 299 0.45 4.39 -19.77
N ILE A 300 0.23 5.66 -19.47
CA ILE A 300 -0.94 6.12 -18.74
C ILE A 300 -1.50 7.36 -19.42
N HIS A 301 -2.81 7.31 -19.71
CA HIS A 301 -3.52 8.42 -20.33
C HIS A 301 -4.77 8.75 -19.56
N ILE A 302 -5.01 10.04 -19.38
CA ILE A 302 -6.26 10.54 -18.83
C ILE A 302 -7.02 11.33 -19.90
N ASN A 303 -8.29 11.00 -20.09
CA ASN A 303 -9.21 11.75 -20.93
C ASN A 303 -10.19 12.51 -20.03
N ARG A 304 -10.21 13.84 -20.19
CA ARG A 304 -11.14 14.73 -19.50
C ARG A 304 -11.77 15.71 -20.48
N GLN A 305 -13.10 15.75 -20.49
CA GLN A 305 -13.85 16.84 -21.11
C GLN A 305 -13.90 18.03 -20.16
N LEU A 306 -13.54 19.22 -20.65
CA LEU A 306 -13.62 20.46 -19.85
C LEU A 306 -15.05 20.69 -19.35
N GLY A 307 -15.18 21.15 -18.10
CA GLY A 307 -16.48 21.42 -17.46
C GLY A 307 -17.21 20.18 -16.95
N LYS A 308 -16.69 18.97 -17.20
CA LYS A 308 -17.22 17.74 -16.59
C LYS A 308 -16.47 17.39 -15.30
N LYS A 309 -17.24 16.82 -14.36
CA LYS A 309 -16.78 16.19 -13.12
C LYS A 309 -16.25 14.77 -13.33
N GLU A 310 -16.15 14.32 -14.58
CA GLU A 310 -15.72 12.97 -14.94
C GLU A 310 -14.35 13.01 -15.64
N ALA A 311 -13.48 12.07 -15.28
CA ALA A 311 -12.24 11.79 -15.97
C ALA A 311 -12.04 10.28 -16.12
N ILE A 312 -11.56 9.86 -17.29
CA ILE A 312 -11.29 8.45 -17.59
C ILE A 312 -9.78 8.26 -17.65
N LEU A 313 -9.23 7.60 -16.63
CA LEU A 313 -7.85 7.19 -16.56
C LEU A 313 -7.70 5.79 -17.18
N ARG A 314 -6.70 5.60 -18.04
CA ARG A 314 -6.37 4.31 -18.61
C ARG A 314 -4.90 4.02 -18.45
N LEU A 315 -4.58 2.82 -18.01
CA LEU A 315 -3.22 2.35 -17.78
C LEU A 315 -2.97 1.12 -18.65
N LYS A 316 -1.78 1.07 -19.26
CA LYS A 316 -1.26 -0.13 -19.93
C LYS A 316 -0.02 -0.59 -19.18
N LEU A 317 -0.05 -1.81 -18.67
CA LEU A 317 1.00 -2.38 -17.84
C LEU A 317 2.00 -3.21 -18.66
N SER A 318 3.24 -3.29 -18.20
CA SER A 318 4.26 -4.21 -18.73
C SER A 318 4.07 -5.62 -18.19
N LYS A 319 3.61 -5.72 -16.94
CA LYS A 319 3.37 -6.95 -16.18
C LYS A 319 1.94 -6.92 -15.61
N ALA A 320 1.41 -8.09 -15.21
CA ALA A 320 0.16 -8.15 -14.47
C ALA A 320 0.27 -7.33 -13.15
N CYS A 321 -0.86 -6.81 -12.68
CA CYS A 321 -0.95 -6.16 -11.37
C CYS A 321 -0.61 -7.16 -10.24
N ILE A 322 -0.28 -6.65 -9.06
CA ILE A 322 -0.07 -7.49 -7.87
C ILE A 322 -1.40 -7.53 -7.11
N THR A 323 -1.89 -8.72 -6.79
CA THR A 323 -3.15 -8.93 -6.04
C THR A 323 -2.91 -9.82 -4.83
N ASN A 324 -3.82 -9.75 -3.84
CA ASN A 324 -3.77 -10.56 -2.60
C ASN A 324 -4.50 -11.92 -2.72
N VAL A 325 -4.91 -12.36 -3.93
CA VAL A 325 -5.76 -13.55 -4.16
C VAL A 325 -5.19 -14.38 -5.31
N ASP A 326 -5.64 -15.64 -5.46
CA ASP A 326 -5.13 -16.70 -6.35
C ASP A 326 -4.44 -16.16 -7.60
N GLN A 327 -3.11 -16.27 -7.54
CA GLN A 327 -2.19 -15.66 -8.47
C GLN A 327 -2.36 -16.20 -9.90
N ASN A 328 -2.85 -17.44 -10.06
CA ASN A 328 -3.06 -18.04 -11.36
C ASN A 328 -4.15 -17.33 -12.17
N ILE A 329 -5.18 -16.84 -11.47
CA ILE A 329 -6.28 -16.09 -12.10
C ILE A 329 -5.76 -14.73 -12.57
N TRP A 330 -4.96 -14.05 -11.75
CA TRP A 330 -4.53 -12.67 -12.01
C TRP A 330 -3.32 -12.55 -12.94
N ASP A 331 -2.39 -13.50 -12.96
CA ASP A 331 -1.29 -13.52 -13.93
C ASP A 331 -1.78 -13.73 -15.37
N SER A 332 -2.98 -14.31 -15.53
CA SER A 332 -3.67 -14.44 -16.83
C SER A 332 -4.45 -13.17 -17.24
N MET A 333 -4.64 -12.20 -16.34
CA MET A 333 -5.52 -11.07 -16.60
C MET A 333 -4.92 -10.03 -17.55
N PRO A 334 -5.78 -9.29 -18.28
CA PRO A 334 -5.34 -8.31 -19.26
C PRO A 334 -4.56 -7.16 -18.61
N LYS A 335 -3.50 -6.71 -19.29
CA LYS A 335 -2.59 -5.65 -18.82
C LYS A 335 -3.15 -4.23 -19.00
N ASN A 336 -4.45 -4.09 -19.24
CA ASN A 336 -5.09 -2.80 -19.48
C ASN A 336 -6.07 -2.52 -18.35
N ILE A 337 -5.97 -1.35 -17.73
CA ILE A 337 -6.85 -0.94 -16.64
C ILE A 337 -7.54 0.36 -17.05
N LYS A 338 -8.86 0.45 -16.83
CA LYS A 338 -9.65 1.67 -17.04
C LYS A 338 -10.30 2.05 -15.72
N ILE A 339 -10.09 3.29 -15.27
CA ILE A 339 -10.67 3.85 -14.05
C ILE A 339 -11.51 5.06 -14.44
N VAL A 340 -12.79 5.05 -14.10
CA VAL A 340 -13.73 6.15 -14.31
C VAL A 340 -13.90 6.89 -13.00
N ILE A 341 -13.41 8.13 -12.97
CA ILE A 341 -13.34 8.98 -11.77
C ILE A 341 -14.43 10.04 -11.89
N GLN A 342 -15.31 10.14 -10.90
CA GLN A 342 -16.35 11.17 -10.83
C GLN A 342 -16.22 11.96 -9.52
N ASN A 343 -15.46 13.05 -9.56
CA ASN A 343 -15.09 13.84 -8.38
C ASN A 343 -15.18 15.34 -8.63
N GLN A 344 -14.89 16.16 -7.62
CA GLN A 344 -14.87 17.61 -7.79
C GLN A 344 -13.79 18.02 -8.80
N GLU A 345 -14.04 19.11 -9.53
CA GLU A 345 -13.10 19.61 -10.53
C GLU A 345 -11.71 19.90 -9.93
N LYS A 346 -11.67 20.41 -8.69
CA LYS A 346 -10.42 20.70 -7.97
C LYS A 346 -9.58 19.43 -7.78
N GLU A 347 -10.21 18.32 -7.40
CA GLU A 347 -9.56 17.04 -7.13
C GLU A 347 -9.03 16.42 -8.43
N ILE A 348 -9.85 16.39 -9.49
CA ILE A 348 -9.42 15.90 -10.81
C ILE A 348 -8.30 16.79 -11.37
N SER A 349 -8.38 18.10 -11.18
CA SER A 349 -7.31 19.01 -11.59
C SER A 349 -6.02 18.74 -10.82
N ASN A 350 -6.09 18.45 -9.51
CA ASN A 350 -4.92 18.10 -8.70
C ASN A 350 -4.32 16.76 -9.15
N LEU A 351 -5.16 15.75 -9.41
CA LEU A 351 -4.75 14.47 -9.95
C LEU A 351 -3.92 14.65 -11.23
N ILE A 352 -4.44 15.44 -12.17
CA ILE A 352 -3.84 15.67 -13.48
C ILE A 352 -2.54 16.50 -13.41
N ARG A 353 -2.54 17.57 -12.60
CA ARG A 353 -1.43 18.54 -12.55
C ARG A 353 -0.29 18.11 -11.66
N THR A 354 -0.58 17.38 -10.60
CA THR A 354 0.37 17.13 -9.51
C THR A 354 0.64 15.65 -9.36
N ILE A 355 -0.41 14.84 -9.20
CA ILE A 355 -0.28 13.46 -8.75
C ILE A 355 0.23 12.54 -9.86
N LEU A 356 -0.46 12.50 -11.01
CA LEU A 356 -0.07 11.63 -12.12
C LEU A 356 1.34 11.94 -12.65
N PRO A 357 1.76 13.21 -12.81
CA PRO A 357 3.13 13.52 -13.18
C PRO A 357 4.17 13.06 -12.16
N ARG A 358 3.89 13.19 -10.85
CA ARG A 358 4.82 12.72 -9.80
C ARG A 358 4.96 11.20 -9.79
N LEU A 359 3.86 10.49 -9.98
CA LEU A 359 3.81 9.02 -9.99
C LEU A 359 4.43 8.41 -11.25
N PHE A 360 4.10 8.96 -12.41
CA PHE A 360 4.30 8.29 -13.70
C PHE A 360 5.18 9.06 -14.70
N LYS A 361 5.68 10.25 -14.33
CA LYS A 361 6.63 11.08 -15.10
C LYS A 361 6.57 10.85 -16.62
N ASP A 362 7.52 10.07 -17.14
CA ASP A 362 7.82 9.91 -18.57
C ASP A 362 6.76 9.12 -19.35
N VAL A 363 5.92 8.34 -18.67
CA VAL A 363 4.88 7.52 -19.31
C VAL A 363 3.49 8.17 -19.25
N PHE A 364 3.37 9.34 -18.62
CA PHE A 364 2.11 10.07 -18.52
C PHE A 364 1.82 10.91 -19.77
N SER A 365 0.59 10.79 -20.25
CA SER A 365 0.05 11.62 -21.34
C SER A 365 -1.33 12.17 -20.99
N HIS A 366 -1.61 13.40 -21.44
CA HIS A 366 -2.92 14.02 -21.28
C HIS A 366 -3.63 14.16 -22.62
N VAL A 367 -4.86 13.62 -22.69
CA VAL A 367 -5.71 13.66 -23.86
C VAL A 367 -6.91 14.55 -23.57
N SER A 368 -7.06 15.66 -24.31
CA SER A 368 -8.21 16.55 -24.14
C SER A 368 -8.55 17.31 -25.42
N PRO A 369 -9.83 17.57 -25.74
CA PRO A 369 -10.22 18.40 -26.88
C PRO A 369 -9.69 19.84 -26.75
N LYS A 370 -9.51 20.34 -25.52
CA LYS A 370 -8.98 21.67 -25.23
C LYS A 370 -8.18 21.64 -23.92
N ILE A 371 -6.89 21.96 -23.99
CA ILE A 371 -6.01 22.06 -22.82
C ILE A 371 -5.89 23.55 -22.44
N SER A 372 -6.15 23.89 -21.18
CA SER A 372 -6.03 25.27 -20.68
C SER A 372 -4.59 25.77 -20.77
N ARG A 373 -4.38 27.09 -20.88
CA ARG A 373 -3.04 27.69 -20.85
C ARG A 373 -2.28 27.30 -19.57
N SER A 374 -2.94 27.34 -18.42
CA SER A 374 -2.36 26.93 -17.14
C SER A 374 -1.87 25.48 -17.12
N LEU A 375 -2.60 24.55 -17.75
CA LEU A 375 -2.15 23.15 -17.86
C LEU A 375 -0.94 23.01 -18.78
N LYS A 376 -0.88 23.78 -19.88
CA LYS A 376 0.27 23.77 -20.79
C LYS A 376 1.55 24.21 -20.07
N GLU A 377 1.46 25.24 -19.23
CA GLU A 377 2.61 25.73 -18.44
C GLU A 377 3.10 24.68 -17.43
N VAL A 378 2.21 23.92 -16.80
CA VAL A 378 2.59 22.80 -15.91
C VAL A 378 3.27 21.66 -16.69
N TYR A 379 2.78 21.35 -17.89
CA TYR A 379 3.26 20.21 -18.66
C TYR A 379 4.59 20.44 -19.38
N LYS A 380 4.86 21.68 -19.79
CA LYS A 380 6.06 22.05 -20.54
C LYS A 380 7.37 21.65 -19.82
N PRO A 381 7.60 22.00 -18.53
CA PRO A 381 8.81 21.57 -17.82
C PRO A 381 8.86 20.06 -17.56
N LEU A 382 7.70 19.41 -17.45
CA LEU A 382 7.58 17.97 -17.16
C LEU A 382 7.65 17.08 -18.42
N ARG A 383 7.79 17.67 -19.61
CA ARG A 383 7.82 16.97 -20.92
C ARG A 383 6.62 16.04 -21.15
N ILE A 384 5.47 16.36 -20.56
CA ILE A 384 4.26 15.53 -20.67
C ILE A 384 3.69 15.63 -22.09
N LYS A 385 3.48 14.47 -22.74
CA LYS A 385 2.88 14.39 -24.07
C LYS A 385 1.41 14.83 -24.04
N GLN A 386 1.04 15.73 -24.95
CA GLN A 386 -0.30 16.28 -25.07
C GLN A 386 -0.93 15.83 -26.39
N TYR A 387 -2.10 15.21 -26.34
CA TYR A 387 -2.84 14.81 -27.54
C TYR A 387 -4.17 15.56 -27.61
N ARG A 388 -4.42 16.20 -28.75
CA ARG A 388 -5.70 16.88 -29.03
C ARG A 388 -6.61 15.92 -29.77
N VAL A 389 -7.79 15.63 -29.20
CA VAL A 389 -8.83 14.89 -29.92
C VAL A 389 -9.53 15.86 -30.84
N SER A 390 -9.35 15.71 -32.15
CA SER A 390 -10.22 16.35 -33.14
C SER A 390 -11.60 15.72 -33.01
N THR A 391 -12.58 16.48 -32.50
CA THR A 391 -13.99 16.10 -32.65
C THR A 391 -14.27 16.06 -34.14
N VAL A 392 -14.45 14.86 -34.68
CA VAL A 392 -15.02 14.68 -36.02
C VAL A 392 -16.43 15.24 -35.91
N ASN A 393 -16.62 16.49 -36.35
CA ASN A 393 -17.93 17.03 -36.56
C ASN A 393 -18.52 16.22 -37.70
N HIS A 394 -19.35 15.22 -37.40
CA HIS A 394 -20.38 14.78 -38.33
C HIS A 394 -21.35 15.95 -38.50
N LYS A 395 -20.95 16.94 -39.30
CA LYS A 395 -21.91 17.77 -40.00
C LYS A 395 -22.66 16.80 -40.91
N SER A 396 -23.84 16.37 -40.47
CA SER A 396 -24.86 15.86 -41.37
C SER A 396 -25.22 17.00 -42.33
N THR A 397 -24.45 17.16 -43.40
CA THR A 397 -24.86 17.95 -44.54
C THR A 397 -25.97 17.17 -45.23
N GLY A 398 -27.18 17.31 -44.70
CA GLY A 398 -28.40 17.16 -45.48
C GLY A 398 -28.44 18.28 -46.52
N LYS A 399 -27.70 18.08 -47.61
CA LYS A 399 -27.98 18.68 -48.91
C LYS A 399 -28.11 17.54 -49.88
N SER A 400 -29.36 17.15 -50.09
CA SER A 400 -29.84 16.38 -51.21
C SER A 400 -29.39 17.05 -52.51
N THR A 401 -28.36 16.47 -53.14
CA THR A 401 -28.17 16.57 -54.57
C THR A 401 -27.81 15.18 -55.08
N SER A 402 -28.73 14.67 -55.88
CA SER A 402 -28.61 13.45 -56.66
C SER A 402 -27.34 13.43 -57.50
N SER A 403 -26.60 12.34 -57.42
CA SER A 403 -26.00 11.72 -58.61
C SER A 403 -25.39 10.38 -58.24
N ASN A 404 -25.90 9.35 -58.91
CA ASN A 404 -25.37 7.99 -58.96
C ASN A 404 -23.86 8.00 -59.23
N LYS A 405 -23.08 7.28 -58.41
CA LYS A 405 -22.01 6.40 -58.90
C LYS A 405 -21.45 5.49 -57.81
N LYS A 406 -21.57 4.19 -58.10
CA LYS A 406 -20.74 3.04 -57.71
C LYS A 406 -20.49 2.76 -56.23
N VAL A 407 -21.19 1.73 -55.79
CA VAL A 407 -20.83 0.79 -54.72
C VAL A 407 -19.48 0.13 -55.02
N SER A 408 -18.56 0.21 -54.08
CA SER A 408 -17.58 -0.84 -53.78
C SER A 408 -17.27 -0.79 -52.28
N ASN A 409 -17.60 -1.89 -51.60
CA ASN A 409 -17.33 -2.14 -50.18
C ASN A 409 -15.82 -2.10 -49.91
N ASN A 410 -15.41 -1.39 -48.85
CA ASN A 410 -14.12 -1.56 -48.20
C ASN A 410 -14.37 -2.00 -46.76
N ASP A 411 -14.27 -3.30 -46.52
CA ASP A 411 -13.79 -3.85 -45.26
C ASP A 411 -12.26 -3.87 -45.34
N ALA A 412 -11.58 -3.20 -44.41
CA ALA A 412 -10.19 -3.52 -44.02
C ALA A 412 -9.74 -2.63 -42.85
N ASP A 413 -9.60 -3.27 -41.70
CA ASP A 413 -8.41 -3.26 -40.85
C ASP A 413 -7.51 -2.01 -40.86
N LEU A 414 -7.52 -1.29 -39.74
CA LEU A 414 -6.50 -0.31 -39.38
C LEU A 414 -5.55 -0.91 -38.34
N ASN A 415 -4.67 -1.80 -38.83
CA ASN A 415 -3.30 -1.91 -38.34
C ASN A 415 -2.43 -1.05 -39.28
N SER A 416 -1.96 0.10 -38.82
CA SER A 416 -0.82 0.76 -39.46
C SER A 416 0.04 1.44 -38.41
N SER A 417 1.11 0.74 -38.06
CA SER A 417 2.38 1.31 -37.66
C SER A 417 2.76 2.50 -38.55
N THR A 418 3.07 3.62 -37.93
CA THR A 418 3.79 4.71 -38.61
C THR A 418 5.03 5.01 -37.78
N GLU A 419 6.18 4.61 -38.32
CA GLU A 419 7.50 5.08 -37.94
C GLU A 419 7.51 6.60 -37.97
N VAL A 420 8.04 7.22 -36.92
CA VAL A 420 8.29 8.66 -36.89
C VAL A 420 9.79 8.87 -36.81
N HIS A 421 10.31 9.43 -37.90
CA HIS A 421 11.65 9.98 -38.04
C HIS A 421 12.00 10.93 -36.87
N ILE A 422 13.13 10.68 -36.23
CA ILE A 422 13.77 11.61 -35.28
C ILE A 422 14.71 12.51 -36.09
N PRO A 423 14.58 13.85 -36.04
CA PRO A 423 15.65 14.73 -36.50
C PRO A 423 16.66 14.96 -35.37
N GLU A 424 17.93 14.75 -35.71
CA GLU A 424 19.08 15.18 -34.92
C GLU A 424 19.09 16.71 -34.79
N SER A 425 19.32 17.21 -33.58
CA SER A 425 19.76 18.58 -33.36
C SER A 425 20.86 18.60 -32.32
N GLN A 426 22.07 18.86 -32.80
CA GLN A 426 23.25 19.24 -32.02
C GLN A 426 22.98 20.57 -31.31
N SER A 427 23.31 20.66 -30.02
CA SER A 427 23.69 21.93 -29.41
C SER A 427 24.61 21.68 -28.21
N SER A 428 25.88 22.04 -28.40
CA SER A 428 26.89 22.19 -27.36
C SER A 428 26.50 23.31 -26.38
N LEU A 429 26.46 23.03 -25.08
CA LEU A 429 26.51 24.06 -24.05
C LEU A 429 27.48 23.64 -22.94
N LYS A 430 28.39 24.57 -22.66
CA LYS A 430 29.54 24.48 -21.76
C LYS A 430 29.09 24.39 -20.30
N PHE A 431 29.73 23.51 -19.53
CA PHE A 431 29.60 23.46 -18.08
C PHE A 431 30.44 24.58 -17.44
N SER A 432 29.78 25.45 -16.66
CA SER A 432 30.44 26.28 -15.64
C SER A 432 30.31 25.59 -14.27
N LYS A 433 31.42 25.61 -13.51
CA LYS A 433 31.58 24.98 -12.19
C LYS A 433 30.60 25.58 -11.15
N PRO A 434 30.14 24.81 -10.15
CA PRO A 434 29.45 25.37 -9.00
C PRO A 434 30.44 26.02 -8.04
N THR A 435 30.08 27.22 -7.60
CA THR A 435 30.76 28.05 -6.59
C THR A 435 30.48 27.50 -5.19
N ASP A 436 31.52 27.47 -4.37
CA ASP A 436 31.48 27.11 -2.95
C ASP A 436 30.60 28.08 -2.15
N TYR A 437 29.69 27.54 -1.33
CA TYR A 437 29.00 28.30 -0.30
C TYR A 437 29.66 28.05 1.06
N ILE A 438 30.21 29.15 1.60
CA ILE A 438 30.74 29.30 2.95
C ILE A 438 29.57 29.28 3.94
N THR A 439 29.60 28.38 4.92
CA THR A 439 28.76 28.42 6.12
C THR A 439 29.54 29.06 7.26
N SER A 440 29.12 30.24 7.70
CA SER A 440 29.50 30.80 9.01
C SER A 440 28.52 30.27 10.08
N PRO A 441 29.00 29.96 11.30
CA PRO A 441 28.13 29.50 12.39
C PRO A 441 27.40 30.67 13.05
N VAL A 442 26.12 30.45 13.39
CA VAL A 442 25.36 31.31 14.29
C VAL A 442 25.38 30.66 15.67
N SER A 443 25.90 31.40 16.64
CA SER A 443 25.88 31.13 18.07
C SER A 443 24.53 31.54 18.64
N ILE A 444 23.82 30.62 19.32
CA ILE A 444 23.09 30.84 20.59
C ILE A 444 23.21 29.55 21.39
#